data_AF-A0A7V4V875-F1
#
_entry.id   AF-A0A7V4V875-F1
#
_cell.length_a   1.000
_cell.length_b   1.000
_cell.length_c   1.000
_cell.angle_alpha   90.00
_cell.angle_beta   90.00
_cell.angle_gamma   90.00
#
_symmetry.space_group_name_H-M   'P 1'
#
loop_
_entity.id
_entity.type
_entity.pdbx_description
1 polymer ?
#
loop_
_entity_poly.entity_id
_entity_poly.type
_entity_poly.pdbx_seq_one_letter_code
_entity_poly.pdbx_strand_id
1 'polypeptide(L)'
;MKGDFLLKTIVLFLFFIYTYAYAQWVDVDGVGQESAIIRGYNDGLSSSNPDLFLDYAGNPGIVWCEHSTDIGIVGICYLKWNGNAWVDAAGINQTGMVIFDSGFNPVLYLDNFNMPHIAWQNGYYGIYDIYYLYWNGSAWVDATGSGQANINISNNTGNSQNPTLAL
;
A
#
# COMPACT_ATOMS: atom_id res chain seq x y z
N MET A 1 74.43 29.27 -38.30
CA MET A 1 72.99 28.98 -38.49
C MET A 1 72.41 28.67 -37.12
N LYS A 2 71.70 29.61 -36.50
CA LYS A 2 70.97 29.39 -35.23
C LYS A 2 69.56 28.95 -35.59
N GLY A 3 69.14 27.78 -35.11
CA GLY A 3 67.77 27.29 -35.27
C GLY A 3 66.93 27.69 -34.06
N ASP A 4 65.86 28.44 -34.30
CA ASP A 4 64.84 28.73 -33.29
C ASP A 4 63.94 27.50 -33.09
N PHE A 5 63.91 26.97 -31.87
CA PHE A 5 62.93 25.95 -31.47
C PHE A 5 61.72 26.66 -30.85
N LEU A 6 60.60 26.67 -31.57
CA LEU A 6 59.31 27.14 -31.06
C LEU A 6 58.74 26.11 -30.08
N LEU A 7 58.77 26.43 -28.79
CA LEU A 7 58.05 25.68 -27.77
C LEU A 7 56.55 25.99 -27.90
N LYS A 8 55.75 25.02 -28.39
CA LYS A 8 54.30 25.15 -28.45
C LYS A 8 53.71 24.79 -27.08
N THR A 9 53.21 25.78 -26.36
CA THR A 9 52.45 25.57 -25.11
C THR A 9 51.11 24.91 -25.43
N ILE A 10 50.86 23.72 -24.87
CA ILE A 10 49.55 23.08 -24.90
C ILE A 10 48.81 23.49 -23.63
N VAL A 11 47.70 24.20 -23.77
CA VAL A 11 46.80 24.54 -22.65
C VAL A 11 45.68 23.50 -22.62
N LEU A 12 45.62 22.72 -21.54
CA LEU A 12 44.57 21.72 -21.31
C LEU A 12 43.45 22.37 -20.49
N PHE A 13 42.25 22.47 -21.05
CA PHE A 13 41.05 22.86 -20.30
C PHE A 13 40.32 21.60 -19.82
N LEU A 14 40.34 21.36 -18.50
CA LEU A 14 39.51 20.36 -17.84
C LEU A 14 38.16 20.99 -17.50
N PHE A 15 37.11 20.61 -18.24
CA PHE A 15 35.74 20.95 -17.89
C PHE A 15 35.19 19.89 -16.93
N PHE A 16 35.01 20.24 -15.66
CA PHE A 16 34.23 19.42 -14.73
C PHE A 16 32.75 19.73 -14.94
N ILE A 17 32.02 18.80 -15.53
CA ILE A 17 30.55 18.88 -15.62
C ILE A 17 30.02 18.43 -14.26
N TYR A 18 29.62 19.39 -13.41
CA TYR A 18 28.85 19.07 -12.21
C TYR A 18 27.40 18.81 -12.63
N THR A 19 27.03 17.54 -12.80
CA THR A 19 25.62 17.18 -12.92
C THR A 19 25.00 17.27 -11.53
N TYR A 20 24.22 18.32 -11.28
CA TYR A 20 23.35 18.38 -10.11
C TYR A 20 22.29 17.29 -10.26
N ALA A 21 22.39 16.22 -9.47
CA ALA A 21 21.30 15.27 -9.32
C ALA A 21 20.26 15.92 -8.40
N TYR A 22 19.19 16.47 -8.98
CA TYR A 22 18.04 16.87 -8.20
C TYR A 22 17.30 15.61 -7.77
N ALA A 23 17.15 15.41 -6.46
CA ALA A 23 16.22 14.42 -5.95
C ALA A 23 14.81 14.87 -6.36
N GLN A 24 14.11 14.00 -7.06
CA GLN A 24 12.71 14.18 -7.44
C GLN A 24 11.89 13.10 -6.75
N TRP A 25 10.71 13.48 -6.30
CA TRP A 25 9.71 12.51 -5.86
C TRP A 25 9.26 11.72 -7.08
N VAL A 26 9.52 10.42 -7.05
CA VAL A 26 9.15 9.46 -8.07
C VAL A 26 8.28 8.37 -7.47
N ASP A 27 7.53 7.67 -8.32
CA ASP A 27 6.79 6.48 -7.93
C ASP A 27 7.70 5.37 -7.38
N VAL A 28 7.07 4.30 -6.89
CA VAL A 28 7.74 3.12 -6.35
C VAL A 28 8.65 2.41 -7.37
N ASP A 29 8.39 2.53 -8.67
CA ASP A 29 9.27 2.00 -9.73
C ASP A 29 10.47 2.91 -10.04
N GLY A 30 10.56 4.07 -9.38
CA GLY A 30 11.64 5.03 -9.52
C GLY A 30 11.49 6.00 -10.69
N VAL A 31 10.34 6.03 -11.37
CA VAL A 31 10.10 6.88 -12.53
C VAL A 31 8.75 7.59 -12.40
N GLY A 32 8.69 8.88 -12.75
CA GLY A 32 7.40 9.58 -12.89
C GLY A 32 6.55 9.64 -11.61
N GLN A 33 5.25 9.92 -11.75
CA GLN A 33 4.26 10.06 -10.65
C GLN A 33 2.89 9.45 -11.01
N GLU A 34 2.84 8.62 -12.05
CA GLU A 34 1.66 7.96 -12.60
C GLU A 34 1.05 6.89 -11.68
N SER A 35 1.85 6.24 -10.85
CA SER A 35 1.47 5.17 -9.93
C SER A 35 1.15 5.68 -8.51
N ALA A 36 1.29 6.99 -8.28
CA ALA A 36 0.96 7.67 -7.02
C ALA A 36 -0.55 7.68 -6.73
N ILE A 37 -1.40 7.51 -7.75
CA ILE A 37 -2.86 7.49 -7.59
C ILE A 37 -3.36 6.05 -7.71
N ILE A 38 -3.85 5.53 -6.59
CA ILE A 38 -4.66 4.31 -6.55
C ILE A 38 -6.13 4.73 -6.67
N ARG A 39 -6.77 4.41 -7.80
CA ARG A 39 -8.20 4.64 -7.95
C ARG A 39 -8.95 3.51 -7.23
N GLY A 40 -9.80 3.89 -6.27
CA GLY A 40 -10.66 2.97 -5.54
C GLY A 40 -11.81 2.41 -6.37
N TYR A 41 -12.66 1.60 -5.72
CA TYR A 41 -13.81 0.93 -6.35
C TYR A 41 -14.87 1.91 -6.90
N ASN A 42 -15.00 3.11 -6.31
CA ASN A 42 -15.93 4.16 -6.74
C ASN A 42 -15.18 5.47 -7.01
N ASP A 43 -15.05 5.85 -8.27
CA ASP A 43 -14.25 6.97 -8.78
C ASP A 43 -14.82 8.39 -8.51
N GLY A 44 -15.80 8.51 -7.61
CA GLY A 44 -16.47 9.77 -7.29
C GLY A 44 -16.73 10.02 -5.81
N LEU A 45 -16.28 9.13 -4.92
CA LEU A 45 -16.48 9.25 -3.47
C LEU A 45 -15.16 9.34 -2.71
N SER A 46 -15.26 9.64 -1.41
CA SER A 46 -14.09 9.81 -0.56
C SER A 46 -13.49 8.48 -0.13
N SER A 47 -12.19 8.31 -0.28
CA SER A 47 -11.41 7.28 0.41
C SER A 47 -10.80 7.85 1.69
N SER A 48 -10.64 7.03 2.73
CA SER A 48 -10.16 7.49 4.06
C SER A 48 -9.40 6.42 4.83
N ASN A 49 -8.78 6.81 5.95
CA ASN A 49 -8.09 5.92 6.89
C ASN A 49 -7.13 4.91 6.25
N PRO A 50 -6.18 5.36 5.39
CA PRO A 50 -5.21 4.44 4.83
C PRO A 50 -4.24 3.95 5.90
N ASP A 51 -3.82 2.69 5.78
CA ASP A 51 -2.66 2.14 6.47
C ASP A 51 -1.76 1.42 5.46
N LEU A 52 -0.44 1.50 5.66
CA LEU A 52 0.57 1.09 4.70
C LEU A 52 1.61 0.19 5.36
N PHE A 53 2.02 -0.86 4.65
CA PHE A 53 3.16 -1.69 5.02
C PHE A 53 4.08 -1.93 3.82
N LEU A 54 5.35 -2.27 4.06
CA LEU A 54 6.30 -2.66 3.01
C LEU A 54 6.63 -4.15 3.11
N ASP A 55 6.57 -4.86 1.99
CA ASP A 55 7.05 -6.24 1.93
C ASP A 55 8.58 -6.35 2.07
N TYR A 56 9.11 -7.58 2.14
CA TYR A 56 10.56 -7.81 2.24
C TYR A 56 11.37 -7.35 1.03
N ALA A 57 10.74 -7.11 -0.11
CA ALA A 57 11.36 -6.51 -1.29
C ALA A 57 11.19 -4.98 -1.34
N GLY A 58 10.55 -4.39 -0.33
CA GLY A 58 10.26 -2.96 -0.24
C GLY A 58 9.04 -2.52 -1.04
N ASN A 59 8.25 -3.44 -1.59
CA ASN A 59 7.03 -3.08 -2.29
C ASN A 59 5.92 -2.73 -1.28
N PRO A 60 5.19 -1.62 -1.51
CA PRO A 60 4.11 -1.21 -0.64
C PRO A 60 2.86 -2.08 -0.77
N GLY A 61 2.22 -2.35 0.36
CA GLY A 61 0.83 -2.79 0.47
C GLY A 61 0.04 -1.75 1.25
N ILE A 62 -1.18 -1.45 0.81
CA ILE A 62 -2.04 -0.43 1.40
C ILE A 62 -3.44 -0.99 1.62
N VAL A 63 -4.03 -0.65 2.76
CA VAL A 63 -5.44 -0.87 3.07
C VAL A 63 -6.11 0.48 3.28
N TRP A 64 -7.38 0.64 2.90
CA TRP A 64 -8.12 1.88 3.11
C TRP A 64 -9.63 1.63 3.22
N CYS A 65 -10.33 2.66 3.72
CA CYS A 65 -11.78 2.76 3.70
C CYS A 65 -12.26 3.37 2.38
N GLU A 66 -13.15 2.68 1.67
CA GLU A 66 -13.79 3.18 0.45
C GLU A 66 -15.27 3.49 0.68
N HIS A 67 -15.70 4.72 0.43
CA HIS A 67 -17.10 5.11 0.67
C HIS A 67 -17.97 4.78 -0.55
N SER A 68 -19.20 4.34 -0.31
CA SER A 68 -20.20 4.01 -1.34
C SER A 68 -21.47 4.87 -1.23
N THR A 69 -22.11 5.14 -2.38
CA THR A 69 -23.30 6.00 -2.49
C THR A 69 -24.53 5.39 -1.83
N ASP A 70 -24.60 4.06 -1.74
CA ASP A 70 -25.91 3.42 -1.60
C ASP A 70 -26.42 3.36 -0.17
N ILE A 71 -25.58 3.52 0.85
CA ILE A 71 -26.05 3.59 2.24
C ILE A 71 -25.01 4.18 3.23
N GLY A 72 -24.00 4.92 2.75
CA GLY A 72 -22.84 5.24 3.58
C GLY A 72 -22.05 3.98 3.99
N ILE A 73 -22.17 2.93 3.17
CA ILE A 73 -21.38 1.72 3.29
C ILE A 73 -19.92 2.11 3.04
N VAL A 74 -19.05 1.75 3.97
CA VAL A 74 -17.61 1.93 3.86
C VAL A 74 -16.99 0.55 3.70
N GLY A 75 -16.48 0.25 2.51
CA GLY A 75 -15.78 -1.01 2.25
C GLY A 75 -14.33 -0.96 2.74
N ILE A 76 -13.79 -2.11 3.12
CA ILE A 76 -12.36 -2.27 3.36
C ILE A 76 -11.70 -2.76 2.08
N CYS A 77 -10.80 -1.96 1.54
CA CYS A 77 -10.08 -2.24 0.30
C CYS A 77 -8.60 -2.47 0.56
N TYR A 78 -7.96 -3.34 -0.22
CA TYR A 78 -6.52 -3.60 -0.16
C TYR A 78 -5.92 -3.78 -1.54
N LEU A 79 -4.74 -3.23 -1.73
CA LEU A 79 -3.88 -3.48 -2.88
C LEU A 79 -2.42 -3.54 -2.44
N LYS A 80 -1.60 -4.25 -3.21
CA LYS A 80 -0.15 -4.28 -3.10
C LYS A 80 0.51 -3.96 -4.44
N TRP A 81 1.70 -3.40 -4.39
CA TRP A 81 2.56 -3.26 -5.55
C TRP A 81 3.28 -4.58 -5.82
N ASN A 82 3.23 -5.08 -7.05
CA ASN A 82 3.93 -6.30 -7.45
C ASN A 82 5.24 -6.05 -8.21
N GLY A 83 5.75 -4.82 -8.18
CA GLY A 83 6.92 -4.39 -8.96
C GLY A 83 6.55 -3.68 -10.27
N ASN A 84 5.34 -3.89 -10.79
CA ASN A 84 4.89 -3.31 -12.07
C ASN A 84 3.54 -2.59 -11.98
N ALA A 85 2.65 -3.05 -11.09
CA ALA A 85 1.31 -2.51 -10.94
C ALA A 85 0.76 -2.73 -9.53
N TRP A 86 -0.21 -1.90 -9.16
CA TRP A 86 -1.08 -2.15 -8.01
C TRP A 86 -2.06 -3.27 -8.33
N VAL A 87 -2.04 -4.32 -7.51
CA VAL A 87 -2.83 -5.54 -7.65
C VAL A 87 -3.43 -5.97 -6.31
N ASP A 88 -4.48 -6.78 -6.35
CA ASP A 88 -5.09 -7.39 -5.18
C ASP A 88 -4.17 -8.42 -4.50
N ALA A 89 -4.67 -9.08 -3.45
CA ALA A 89 -3.89 -10.07 -2.71
C ALA A 89 -3.45 -11.27 -3.58
N ALA A 90 -4.26 -11.66 -4.58
CA ALA A 90 -3.92 -12.71 -5.53
C ALA A 90 -2.79 -12.29 -6.50
N GLY A 91 -2.55 -10.98 -6.65
CA GLY A 91 -1.39 -10.43 -7.33
C GLY A 91 -1.55 -10.27 -8.84
N ILE A 92 -2.76 -10.45 -9.37
CA ILE A 92 -3.02 -10.50 -10.83
C ILE A 92 -3.53 -9.15 -11.34
N ASN A 93 -4.57 -8.61 -10.71
CA ASN A 93 -5.25 -7.39 -11.12
C ASN A 93 -5.94 -6.80 -9.89
N GLN A 94 -6.84 -5.83 -10.05
CA GLN A 94 -7.49 -5.14 -8.94
C GLN A 94 -8.91 -5.65 -8.64
N THR A 95 -9.35 -6.75 -9.26
CA THR A 95 -10.75 -7.20 -9.18
C THR A 95 -11.13 -7.71 -7.79
N GLY A 96 -10.18 -8.29 -7.03
CA GLY A 96 -10.38 -8.73 -5.65
C GLY A 96 -9.96 -7.72 -4.58
N MET A 97 -9.96 -6.40 -4.88
CA MET A 97 -9.50 -5.39 -3.92
C MET A 97 -10.39 -5.25 -2.68
N VAL A 98 -11.70 -5.48 -2.81
CA VAL A 98 -12.66 -5.34 -1.70
C VAL A 98 -12.59 -6.58 -0.83
N ILE A 99 -12.17 -6.41 0.41
CA ILE A 99 -12.00 -7.49 1.39
C ILE A 99 -13.31 -7.73 2.14
N PHE A 100 -13.98 -6.64 2.50
CA PHE A 100 -15.21 -6.67 3.27
C PHE A 100 -16.07 -5.46 2.91
N ASP A 101 -17.38 -5.65 2.87
CA ASP A 101 -18.31 -4.64 2.38
C ASP A 101 -18.60 -3.52 3.40
N SER A 102 -18.28 -3.70 4.68
CA SER A 102 -18.60 -2.74 5.74
C SER A 102 -17.57 -2.70 6.87
N GLY A 103 -16.88 -1.58 7.04
CA GLY A 103 -15.86 -1.43 8.06
C GLY A 103 -15.20 -0.06 8.08
N PHE A 104 -14.45 0.19 9.15
CA PHE A 104 -13.75 1.45 9.40
C PHE A 104 -12.38 1.19 10.01
N ASN A 105 -11.49 2.19 9.92
CA ASN A 105 -10.17 2.19 10.55
C ASN A 105 -9.41 0.87 10.36
N PRO A 106 -9.21 0.41 9.11
CA PRO A 106 -8.44 -0.78 8.87
C PRO A 106 -6.98 -0.55 9.27
N VAL A 107 -6.34 -1.62 9.75
CA VAL A 107 -4.91 -1.70 9.99
C VAL A 107 -4.36 -2.92 9.29
N LEU A 108 -3.16 -2.80 8.75
CA LEU A 108 -2.49 -3.79 7.92
C LEU A 108 -1.15 -4.20 8.53
N TYR A 109 -0.87 -5.49 8.50
CA TYR A 109 0.42 -6.04 8.88
C TYR A 109 0.78 -7.23 7.98
N LEU A 110 2.07 -7.47 7.72
CA LEU A 110 2.53 -8.65 6.96
C LEU A 110 3.16 -9.67 7.90
N ASP A 111 2.76 -10.94 7.82
CA ASP A 111 3.40 -12.00 8.60
C ASP A 111 4.80 -12.38 8.07
N ASN A 112 5.42 -13.37 8.72
CA ASN A 112 6.74 -13.88 8.32
C ASN A 112 6.77 -14.57 6.94
N PHE A 113 5.60 -14.84 6.34
CA PHE A 113 5.44 -15.37 5.00
C PHE A 113 5.05 -14.28 4.00
N ASN A 114 5.08 -13.02 4.41
CA ASN A 114 4.69 -11.86 3.62
C ASN A 114 3.20 -11.90 3.21
N MET A 115 2.37 -12.58 4.01
CA MET A 115 0.93 -12.61 3.83
C MET A 115 0.30 -11.43 4.56
N PRO A 116 -0.65 -10.70 3.97
CA PRO A 116 -1.33 -9.60 4.63
C PRO A 116 -2.36 -10.07 5.65
N HIS A 117 -2.32 -9.44 6.81
CA HIS A 117 -3.25 -9.53 7.93
C HIS A 117 -3.93 -8.17 8.09
N ILE A 118 -5.25 -8.17 8.17
CA ILE A 118 -6.04 -6.94 8.25
C ILE A 118 -7.04 -7.07 9.38
N ALA A 119 -7.04 -6.07 10.25
CA ALA A 119 -8.06 -5.91 11.27
C ALA A 119 -8.76 -4.57 11.05
N TRP A 120 -10.05 -4.52 11.36
CA TRP A 120 -10.84 -3.30 11.22
C TRP A 120 -11.92 -3.28 12.30
N GLN A 121 -12.54 -2.13 12.50
CA GLN A 121 -13.74 -2.06 13.33
C GLN A 121 -14.98 -2.05 12.44
N ASN A 122 -16.03 -2.75 12.84
CA ASN A 122 -17.32 -2.73 12.15
C ASN A 122 -18.47 -2.72 13.16
N GLY A 123 -19.57 -2.06 12.82
CA GLY A 123 -20.70 -1.87 13.70
C GLY A 123 -21.51 -0.62 13.37
N TYR A 124 -22.59 -0.41 14.12
CA TYR A 124 -23.55 0.67 13.89
C TYR A 124 -23.78 1.48 15.17
N TYR A 125 -24.09 2.76 15.02
CA TYR A 125 -24.49 3.67 16.11
C TYR A 125 -23.48 3.77 17.28
N GLY A 126 -22.19 3.68 16.99
CA GLY A 126 -21.14 3.82 18.00
C GLY A 126 -20.86 2.57 18.83
N ILE A 127 -21.48 1.43 18.48
CA ILE A 127 -21.15 0.12 19.03
C ILE A 127 -20.42 -0.64 17.94
N TYR A 128 -19.12 -0.81 18.14
CA TYR A 128 -18.25 -1.50 17.20
C TYR A 128 -17.69 -2.78 17.81
N ASP A 129 -17.45 -3.74 16.94
CA ASP A 129 -16.63 -4.91 17.18
C ASP A 129 -15.36 -4.84 16.32
N ILE A 130 -14.33 -5.55 16.74
CA ILE A 130 -13.12 -5.77 15.96
C ILE A 130 -13.31 -7.02 15.10
N TYR A 131 -12.97 -6.85 13.83
CA TYR A 131 -12.99 -7.89 12.83
C TYR A 131 -11.57 -8.15 12.32
N TYR A 132 -11.34 -9.35 11.82
CA TYR A 132 -10.03 -9.77 11.33
C TYR A 132 -10.13 -10.80 10.19
N LEU A 133 -9.28 -10.61 9.18
CA LEU A 133 -9.02 -11.56 8.11
C LEU A 133 -7.51 -11.54 7.79
N TYR A 134 -7.01 -12.65 7.27
CA TYR A 134 -5.68 -12.69 6.65
C TYR A 134 -5.72 -13.46 5.34
N TRP A 135 -4.79 -13.18 4.44
CA TRP A 135 -4.67 -13.88 3.17
C TRP A 135 -3.87 -15.17 3.35
N ASN A 136 -4.46 -16.32 3.11
CA ASN A 136 -3.76 -17.61 3.27
C ASN A 136 -2.97 -18.06 2.02
N GLY A 137 -2.76 -17.16 1.06
CA GLY A 137 -2.17 -17.47 -0.25
C GLY A 137 -3.20 -17.76 -1.34
N SER A 138 -4.47 -17.99 -0.98
CA SER A 138 -5.54 -18.31 -1.94
C SER A 138 -6.86 -17.59 -1.69
N ALA A 139 -7.15 -17.24 -0.43
CA ALA A 139 -8.37 -16.55 -0.01
C ALA A 139 -8.12 -15.74 1.26
N TRP A 140 -8.94 -14.71 1.47
CA TRP A 140 -9.07 -14.05 2.77
C TRP A 140 -9.84 -14.97 3.72
N VAL A 141 -9.22 -15.34 4.83
CA VAL A 141 -9.76 -16.28 5.82
C VAL A 141 -9.67 -15.73 7.24
N ASP A 142 -10.54 -16.22 8.12
CA ASP A 142 -10.50 -15.90 9.55
C ASP A 142 -9.30 -16.56 10.24
N ALA A 143 -9.12 -16.31 11.55
CA ALA A 143 -7.98 -16.81 12.32
C ALA A 143 -7.84 -18.34 12.38
N THR A 144 -8.85 -19.11 11.94
CA THR A 144 -8.76 -20.57 11.83
C THR A 144 -8.02 -21.03 10.56
N GLY A 145 -7.81 -20.12 9.60
CA GLY A 145 -7.15 -20.38 8.32
C GLY A 145 -8.06 -20.96 7.24
N SER A 146 -9.36 -21.09 7.50
CA SER A 146 -10.34 -21.57 6.52
C SER A 146 -11.68 -20.87 6.66
N GLY A 147 -12.17 -20.32 5.56
CA GLY A 147 -13.45 -19.61 5.53
C GLY A 147 -13.44 -18.31 6.35
N GLN A 148 -14.61 -17.75 6.59
CA GLN A 148 -14.80 -16.44 7.23
C GLN A 148 -15.88 -16.48 8.32
N ALA A 149 -16.08 -17.66 8.94
CA ALA A 149 -17.18 -17.85 9.89
C ALA A 149 -16.95 -17.12 11.23
N ASN A 150 -15.68 -16.90 11.59
CA ASN A 150 -15.28 -16.35 12.88
C ASN A 150 -14.47 -15.04 12.74
N ILE A 151 -14.90 -14.15 11.84
CA ILE A 151 -14.19 -12.90 11.57
C ILE A 151 -14.38 -11.83 12.65
N ASN A 152 -15.49 -11.84 13.40
CA ASN A 152 -15.70 -10.94 14.56
C ASN A 152 -14.95 -11.52 15.77
N ILE A 153 -13.84 -10.89 16.15
CA ILE A 153 -12.95 -11.40 17.19
C ILE A 153 -13.26 -10.86 18.59
N SER A 154 -13.86 -9.66 18.68
CA SER A 154 -14.19 -9.09 19.98
C SER A 154 -15.52 -9.61 20.52
N ASN A 155 -16.49 -9.82 19.63
CA ASN A 155 -17.79 -10.46 19.83
C ASN A 155 -18.37 -10.22 21.24
N ASN A 156 -18.53 -8.94 21.60
CA ASN A 156 -18.98 -8.55 22.92
C ASN A 156 -20.07 -7.47 22.85
N THR A 157 -20.68 -7.17 24.00
CA THR A 157 -21.74 -6.15 24.10
C THR A 157 -21.20 -4.74 24.32
N GLY A 158 -19.87 -4.60 24.46
CA GLY A 158 -19.19 -3.33 24.63
C GLY A 158 -18.83 -2.69 23.30
N ASN A 159 -18.05 -1.61 23.38
CA ASN A 159 -17.54 -0.91 22.20
C ASN A 159 -16.05 -1.22 22.05
N SER A 160 -15.68 -1.84 20.93
CA SER A 160 -14.31 -2.24 20.59
C SER A 160 -13.86 -1.47 19.35
N GLN A 161 -12.83 -0.64 19.48
CA GLN A 161 -12.40 0.31 18.45
C GLN A 161 -10.89 0.40 18.35
N ASN A 162 -10.42 0.98 17.24
CA ASN A 162 -9.00 1.29 16.98
C ASN A 162 -8.10 0.06 17.11
N PRO A 163 -8.33 -0.98 16.28
CA PRO A 163 -7.46 -2.14 16.28
C PRO A 163 -6.03 -1.75 15.93
N THR A 164 -5.07 -2.54 16.41
CA THR A 164 -3.65 -2.46 16.01
C THR A 164 -3.14 -3.87 15.77
N LEU A 165 -2.27 -4.05 14.78
CA LEU A 165 -1.60 -5.32 14.49
C LEU A 165 -0.08 -5.18 14.62
N ALA A 166 0.56 -6.23 15.12
CA ALA A 166 2.01 -6.38 15.21
C ALA A 166 2.37 -7.87 15.33
N LEU A 167 3.62 -8.22 15.02
CA LEU A 167 4.25 -9.51 15.40
C LEU A 167 5.00 -9.39 16.72
#